data_AF-A0A6P4I2D6-F1
#
_entry.id   AF-A0A6P4I2D6-F1
#
_cell.length_a   1.000
_cell.length_b   1.000
_cell.length_c   1.000
_cell.angle_alpha   90.00
_cell.angle_beta   90.00
_cell.angle_gamma   90.00
#
_symmetry.space_group_name_H-M   'P 1'
#
loop_
_entity.id
_entity.type
_entity.pdbx_description
1 polymer ?
#
loop_
_entity_poly.entity_id
_entity_poly.type
_entity_poly.pdbx_seq_one_letter_code
_entity_poly.pdbx_strand_id
1 'polypeptide(L)'
;MDIFENLCRTCGNECLDLLNIYEVSVKALDKTVFVAEMLSSCLPTGFPALQPTDAYPKLICRICLKKLTLVYEFNQQWVGAHSEFNVALKFEERRKRSLASKSQDLKVPELLKPREVPELPRISPEAGGGTVTSTEDAKPHFKCTSCDESFLTEKAWWFHRNFSHKGL
;
A
#
# COMPACT_ATOMS: atom_id res chain seq x y z
N MET A 1 -42.21 -9.91 -25.67
CA MET A 1 -41.42 -8.67 -25.75
C MET A 1 -40.41 -8.76 -24.62
N ASP A 2 -39.14 -8.94 -24.93
CA ASP A 2 -38.08 -8.93 -23.92
C ASP A 2 -37.90 -7.49 -23.43
N ILE A 3 -38.21 -7.24 -22.17
CA ILE A 3 -38.23 -5.89 -21.56
C ILE A 3 -36.84 -5.22 -21.63
N PHE A 4 -35.78 -5.99 -21.90
CA PHE A 4 -34.38 -5.55 -21.87
C PHE A 4 -33.71 -5.44 -23.24
N GLU A 5 -34.43 -5.61 -24.36
CA GLU A 5 -33.82 -5.63 -25.71
C GLU A 5 -32.98 -4.38 -26.03
N ASN A 6 -33.19 -3.25 -25.35
CA ASN A 6 -32.44 -2.02 -25.55
C ASN A 6 -31.83 -1.40 -24.28
N LEU A 7 -31.73 -2.15 -23.18
CA LEU A 7 -31.22 -1.61 -21.92
C LEU A 7 -29.75 -1.98 -21.70
N CYS A 8 -28.94 -0.99 -21.33
CA CYS A 8 -27.56 -1.24 -20.93
C CYS A 8 -27.51 -1.83 -19.50
N ARG A 9 -26.84 -2.99 -19.34
CA ARG A 9 -26.58 -3.65 -18.05
C ARG A 9 -26.01 -2.70 -16.99
N THR A 10 -25.13 -1.80 -17.39
CA THR A 10 -24.35 -0.97 -16.46
C THR A 10 -25.08 0.31 -16.04
N CYS A 11 -25.67 1.05 -16.99
CA CYS A 11 -26.33 2.32 -16.67
C CYS A 11 -27.85 2.21 -16.56
N GLY A 12 -28.46 1.09 -16.94
CA GLY A 12 -29.91 0.88 -16.89
C GLY A 12 -30.72 1.72 -17.88
N ASN A 13 -30.06 2.52 -18.73
CA ASN A 13 -30.72 3.38 -19.70
C ASN A 13 -30.93 2.66 -21.03
N GLU A 14 -31.95 3.10 -21.77
CA GLU A 14 -32.11 2.75 -23.18
C GLU A 14 -31.00 3.41 -23.99
N CYS A 15 -30.28 2.62 -24.79
CA CYS A 15 -29.10 3.07 -25.52
C CYS A 15 -29.12 2.53 -26.95
N LEU A 16 -28.59 3.33 -27.87
CA LEU A 16 -28.30 2.88 -29.24
C LEU A 16 -26.96 2.13 -29.28
N ASP A 17 -26.80 1.27 -30.29
CA ASP A 17 -25.55 0.53 -30.59
C ASP A 17 -25.01 -0.26 -29.40
N LEU A 18 -25.89 -1.03 -28.78
CA LEU A 18 -25.58 -1.95 -27.70
C LEU A 18 -24.78 -3.15 -28.19
N LEU A 19 -23.90 -3.65 -27.31
CA LEU A 19 -22.99 -4.74 -27.57
C LEU A 19 -23.24 -5.89 -26.60
N ASN A 20 -23.24 -7.13 -27.07
CA ASN A 20 -23.41 -8.31 -26.21
C ASN A 20 -22.15 -8.53 -25.35
N ILE A 21 -22.33 -8.52 -24.02
CA ILE A 21 -21.24 -8.61 -23.05
C ILE A 21 -20.51 -9.97 -23.07
N TYR A 22 -21.12 -11.02 -23.62
CA TYR A 22 -20.51 -12.36 -23.73
C TYR A 22 -19.81 -12.61 -25.07
N GLU A 23 -20.05 -11.75 -26.07
CA GLU A 23 -19.49 -11.93 -27.42
C GLU A 23 -18.37 -10.94 -27.71
N VAL A 24 -18.44 -9.74 -27.13
CA VAL A 24 -17.49 -8.68 -27.42
C VAL A 24 -16.23 -8.77 -26.55
N SER A 25 -15.09 -8.57 -27.20
CA SER A 25 -13.79 -8.39 -26.55
C SER A 25 -13.18 -7.02 -26.88
N VAL A 26 -12.37 -6.49 -25.96
CA VAL A 26 -11.72 -5.19 -26.07
C VAL A 26 -10.24 -5.36 -25.74
N LYS A 27 -9.38 -4.54 -26.36
CA LYS A 27 -7.97 -4.45 -25.99
C LYS A 27 -7.82 -3.61 -24.71
N ALA A 28 -7.21 -4.18 -23.68
CA ALA A 28 -6.85 -3.53 -22.43
C ALA A 28 -5.46 -4.01 -21.98
N LEU A 29 -4.56 -3.10 -21.61
CA LEU A 29 -3.15 -3.41 -21.24
C LEU A 29 -2.46 -4.38 -22.24
N ASP A 30 -2.59 -4.10 -23.54
CA ASP A 30 -2.05 -4.90 -24.66
C ASP A 30 -2.59 -6.35 -24.76
N LYS A 31 -3.65 -6.67 -24.03
CA LYS A 31 -4.33 -7.97 -24.07
C LYS A 31 -5.77 -7.80 -24.57
N THR A 32 -6.26 -8.80 -25.28
CA THR A 32 -7.67 -8.88 -25.64
C THR A 32 -8.43 -9.56 -24.51
N VAL A 33 -9.43 -8.88 -23.94
CA VAL A 33 -10.21 -9.32 -22.78
C VAL A 33 -11.70 -9.26 -23.10
N PHE A 34 -12.46 -10.26 -22.67
CA PHE A 34 -13.92 -10.27 -22.85
C PHE A 34 -14.61 -9.31 -21.88
N VAL A 35 -15.69 -8.66 -22.34
CA VAL A 35 -16.43 -7.69 -21.51
C VAL A 35 -17.01 -8.33 -20.24
N ALA A 36 -17.53 -9.55 -20.33
CA ALA A 36 -18.02 -10.31 -19.18
C ALA A 36 -16.93 -10.56 -18.11
N GLU A 37 -15.70 -10.83 -18.53
CA GLU A 37 -14.55 -11.00 -17.64
C GLU A 37 -14.20 -9.67 -16.96
N MET A 38 -14.15 -8.58 -17.72
CA MET A 38 -13.89 -7.25 -17.18
C MET A 38 -14.91 -6.87 -16.11
N LEU A 39 -16.20 -7.05 -16.39
CA LEU A 39 -17.28 -6.84 -15.41
C LEU A 39 -17.05 -7.68 -14.15
N SER A 40 -16.81 -8.98 -14.31
CA SER A 40 -16.65 -9.91 -13.18
C SER A 40 -15.47 -9.53 -12.28
N SER A 41 -14.36 -9.07 -12.86
CA SER A 41 -13.17 -8.65 -12.12
C SER A 41 -13.34 -7.32 -11.35
N CYS A 42 -14.28 -6.48 -11.78
CA CYS A 42 -14.51 -5.14 -11.21
C CYS A 42 -15.71 -5.10 -10.26
N LEU A 43 -16.48 -6.18 -10.14
CA LEU A 43 -17.60 -6.26 -9.21
C LEU A 43 -17.11 -6.46 -7.77
N PRO A 44 -17.75 -5.83 -6.77
CA PRO A 44 -17.47 -6.09 -5.37
C PRO A 44 -17.73 -7.56 -5.02
N THR A 45 -16.98 -8.10 -4.06
CA THR A 45 -17.04 -9.51 -3.61
C THR A 45 -18.40 -9.97 -3.07
N GLY A 46 -19.33 -9.05 -2.78
CA GLY A 46 -20.69 -9.36 -2.33
C GLY A 46 -21.74 -9.41 -3.45
N PHE A 47 -21.37 -9.16 -4.70
CA PHE A 47 -22.30 -9.19 -5.83
C PHE A 47 -22.44 -10.61 -6.42
N PRO A 48 -23.64 -10.99 -6.89
CA PRO A 48 -23.82 -12.23 -7.62
C PRO A 48 -22.90 -12.30 -8.85
N ALA A 49 -22.38 -13.50 -9.12
CA ALA A 49 -21.59 -13.74 -10.32
C ALA A 49 -22.42 -13.46 -11.58
N LEU A 50 -21.77 -12.94 -12.62
CA LEU A 50 -22.39 -12.71 -13.91
C LEU A 50 -22.74 -14.05 -14.57
N GLN A 51 -24.02 -14.27 -14.93
CA GLN A 51 -24.45 -15.54 -15.54
C GLN A 51 -25.19 -15.31 -16.86
N PRO A 52 -24.87 -16.04 -17.95
CA PRO A 52 -25.59 -15.92 -19.22
C PRO A 52 -27.08 -16.15 -19.09
N THR A 53 -27.49 -16.96 -18.12
CA THR A 53 -28.89 -17.32 -17.83
C THR A 53 -29.60 -16.36 -16.87
N ASP A 54 -28.92 -15.34 -16.32
CA ASP A 54 -29.59 -14.40 -15.42
C ASP A 54 -30.63 -13.53 -16.14
N ALA A 55 -31.59 -12.97 -15.40
CA ALA A 55 -32.68 -12.17 -15.97
C ALA A 55 -32.32 -10.70 -16.22
N TYR A 56 -31.04 -10.33 -16.11
CA TYR A 56 -30.58 -8.95 -16.32
C TYR A 56 -30.21 -8.70 -17.78
N PRO A 57 -30.11 -7.44 -18.24
CA PRO A 57 -29.71 -7.14 -19.61
C PRO A 57 -28.39 -7.80 -20.00
N LYS A 58 -28.25 -8.23 -21.25
CA LYS A 58 -26.98 -8.85 -21.75
C LYS A 58 -26.15 -7.90 -22.58
N LEU A 59 -26.54 -6.63 -22.58
CA LEU A 59 -26.07 -5.61 -23.48
C LEU A 59 -25.34 -4.49 -22.73
N ILE A 60 -24.30 -3.93 -23.33
CA ILE A 60 -23.56 -2.77 -22.81
C ILE A 60 -23.46 -1.67 -23.86
N CYS A 61 -23.65 -0.41 -23.46
CA CYS A 61 -23.46 0.72 -24.36
C CYS A 61 -21.98 1.09 -24.46
N ARG A 62 -21.58 1.71 -25.57
CA ARG A 62 -20.18 2.08 -25.83
C ARG A 62 -19.59 3.02 -24.78
N ILE A 63 -20.41 3.87 -24.15
CA ILE A 63 -19.97 4.78 -23.08
C ILE A 63 -19.60 3.98 -21.83
N CYS A 64 -20.47 3.05 -21.41
CA CYS A 64 -20.21 2.17 -20.27
C CYS A 64 -19.03 1.24 -20.54
N LEU A 65 -18.88 0.75 -21.77
CA LEU A 65 -17.72 -0.06 -22.16
C LEU A 65 -16.40 0.70 -22.00
N LYS A 66 -16.32 1.94 -22.48
CA LYS A 66 -15.12 2.79 -22.29
C LYS A 66 -14.80 3.02 -20.81
N LYS A 67 -15.81 3.29 -19.99
CA LYS A 67 -15.64 3.47 -18.53
C LYS A 67 -15.16 2.18 -17.88
N LEU A 68 -15.74 1.04 -18.27
CA LEU A 68 -15.35 -0.28 -17.78
C LEU A 68 -13.89 -0.59 -18.14
N THR A 69 -13.43 -0.28 -19.35
CA THR A 69 -12.02 -0.42 -19.73
C THR A 69 -11.11 0.35 -18.79
N LEU A 70 -11.39 1.63 -18.54
CA LEU A 70 -10.58 2.45 -17.63
C LEU A 70 -10.53 1.86 -16.22
N VAL A 71 -11.67 1.44 -15.67
CA VAL A 71 -11.75 0.84 -14.33
C VAL A 71 -10.99 -0.49 -14.27
N TYR A 72 -11.13 -1.33 -15.30
CA TYR A 72 -10.44 -2.62 -15.38
C TYR A 72 -8.92 -2.44 -15.38
N GLU A 73 -8.40 -1.56 -16.24
CA GLU A 73 -6.96 -1.32 -16.34
C GLU A 73 -6.40 -0.78 -15.01
N PHE A 74 -7.11 0.16 -14.40
CA PHE A 74 -6.76 0.67 -13.07
C PHE A 74 -6.75 -0.45 -12.02
N ASN A 75 -7.79 -1.29 -11.98
CA ASN A 75 -7.90 -2.37 -11.00
C ASN A 75 -6.75 -3.39 -11.16
N GLN A 76 -6.41 -3.78 -12.39
CA GLN A 76 -5.29 -4.70 -12.65
C GLN A 76 -3.95 -4.10 -12.18
N GLN A 77 -3.70 -2.83 -12.51
CA GLN A 77 -2.49 -2.15 -12.06
C GLN A 77 -2.44 -1.99 -10.54
N TRP A 78 -3.56 -1.64 -9.92
CA TRP A 78 -3.68 -1.51 -8.46
C TRP A 78 -3.40 -2.84 -7.75
N VAL A 79 -4.02 -3.93 -8.19
CA VAL A 79 -3.80 -5.26 -7.59
C VAL A 79 -2.33 -5.68 -7.74
N GLY A 80 -1.72 -5.45 -8.91
CA GLY A 80 -0.30 -5.69 -9.13
C GLY A 80 0.58 -4.90 -8.16
N ALA A 81 0.47 -3.57 -8.16
CA ALA A 81 1.25 -2.69 -7.31
C ALA A 81 1.04 -2.98 -5.81
N HIS A 82 -0.20 -3.26 -5.40
CA HIS A 82 -0.52 -3.60 -4.02
C HIS A 82 0.15 -4.92 -3.60
N SER A 83 0.17 -5.92 -4.47
CA SER A 83 0.85 -7.19 -4.21
C SER A 83 2.36 -7.02 -4.08
N GLU A 84 2.99 -6.24 -4.98
CA GLU A 84 4.42 -5.94 -4.97
C GLU A 84 4.82 -5.17 -3.71
N PHE A 85 4.02 -4.17 -3.34
CA PHE A 85 4.22 -3.40 -2.11
C PHE A 85 4.18 -4.31 -0.86
N ASN A 86 3.20 -5.21 -0.77
CA ASN A 86 3.09 -6.14 0.35
C ASN A 86 4.27 -7.12 0.41
N VAL A 87 4.82 -7.54 -0.73
CA VAL A 87 6.03 -8.34 -0.79
C VAL A 87 7.24 -7.54 -0.30
N ALA A 88 7.39 -6.29 -0.75
CA ALA A 88 8.46 -5.40 -0.32
C ALA A 88 8.44 -5.14 1.19
N LEU A 89 7.26 -4.91 1.78
CA LEU A 89 7.09 -4.77 3.23
C LEU A 89 7.61 -5.98 4.00
N LYS A 90 7.30 -7.20 3.55
CA LYS A 90 7.80 -8.44 4.19
C LYS A 90 9.32 -8.54 4.15
N PHE A 91 9.97 -8.07 3.08
CA PHE A 91 11.43 -8.03 3.00
C PHE A 91 12.03 -7.00 3.97
N GLU A 92 11.39 -5.83 4.11
CA GLU A 92 11.82 -4.80 5.05
C GLU A 92 11.73 -5.29 6.51
N GLU A 93 10.61 -5.92 6.89
CA GLU A 93 10.43 -6.51 8.22
C GLU A 93 11.48 -7.58 8.54
N ARG A 94 11.81 -8.45 7.56
CA ARG A 94 12.87 -9.45 7.72
C ARG A 94 14.23 -8.80 7.88
N ARG A 95 14.53 -7.74 7.12
CA ARG A 95 15.79 -6.98 7.24
C ARG A 95 15.91 -6.31 8.61
N LYS A 96 14.83 -5.71 9.13
CA LYS A 96 14.82 -5.12 10.47
C LYS A 96 15.08 -6.17 11.56
N ARG A 97 14.44 -7.35 11.47
CA ARG A 97 14.68 -8.47 12.39
C ARG A 97 16.13 -8.98 12.33
N SER A 98 16.71 -9.14 11.15
CA SER A 98 18.09 -9.64 11.03
C SER A 98 19.13 -8.67 11.58
N LEU A 99 18.91 -7.35 11.46
CA LEU A 99 19.74 -6.33 12.09
C LEU A 99 19.62 -6.36 13.62
N ALA A 100 18.41 -6.52 14.14
CA ALA A 100 18.18 -6.64 15.59
C ALA A 100 18.88 -7.89 16.17
N SER A 101 18.79 -9.05 15.50
CA SER A 101 19.50 -10.27 15.93
C SER A 101 21.02 -10.10 15.91
N LYS A 102 21.58 -9.47 14.86
CA LYS A 102 23.03 -9.20 14.79
C LYS A 102 23.54 -8.28 15.90
N SER A 103 22.71 -7.36 16.40
CA SER A 103 23.09 -6.48 17.51
C SER A 103 23.17 -7.19 18.87
N GLN A 104 22.56 -8.38 19.01
CA GLN A 104 22.57 -9.15 20.28
C GLN A 104 23.74 -10.15 20.37
N ASP A 105 24.33 -10.56 19.24
CA ASP A 105 25.49 -11.46 19.20
C ASP A 105 26.84 -10.77 19.49
N LEU A 106 26.86 -9.43 19.61
CA LEU A 106 28.01 -8.67 20.09
C LEU A 106 27.99 -8.51 21.62
N LYS A 107 27.74 -9.60 22.37
CA LYS A 107 28.24 -9.68 23.75
C LYS A 107 29.71 -10.09 23.67
N VAL A 108 30.55 -9.06 23.62
CA VAL A 108 32.00 -9.11 23.84
C VAL A 108 32.30 -10.11 24.97
N PRO A 109 33.15 -11.14 24.76
CA PRO A 109 33.66 -11.96 25.84
C PRO A 109 34.39 -11.05 26.84
N GLU A 110 33.84 -11.00 28.05
CA GLU A 110 34.37 -10.32 29.22
C GLU A 110 35.69 -10.98 29.63
N LEU A 111 36.80 -10.61 28.99
CA LEU A 111 38.12 -11.05 29.40
C LEU A 111 39.18 -9.97 29.14
N LEU A 112 38.97 -8.81 29.74
CA LEU A 112 40.03 -7.84 30.00
C LEU A 112 39.98 -7.46 31.48
N LYS A 113 40.63 -8.29 32.31
CA LYS A 113 41.09 -7.85 33.63
C LYS A 113 42.02 -6.64 33.44
N PRO A 114 41.86 -5.55 34.17
CA PRO A 114 42.80 -4.43 34.16
C PRO A 114 44.17 -4.93 34.62
N ARG A 115 45.17 -4.84 33.74
CA ARG A 115 46.58 -4.98 34.11
C ARG A 115 47.04 -3.59 34.53
N GLU A 116 47.34 -3.42 35.82
CA GLU A 116 48.00 -2.22 36.34
C GLU A 116 49.30 -2.00 35.58
N VAL A 117 49.46 -0.80 35.00
CA VAL A 117 50.71 -0.34 34.40
C VAL A 117 51.12 0.96 35.14
N PRO A 118 52.39 1.10 35.58
CA PRO A 118 52.83 2.19 36.46
C PRO A 118 52.77 3.60 35.84
N GLU A 119 52.50 4.59 36.69
CA GLU A 119 52.53 6.03 36.42
C GLU A 119 53.88 6.56 35.93
N LEU A 120 53.84 7.53 35.00
CA LEU A 120 54.62 8.78 34.92
C LEU A 120 54.51 9.40 33.50
N PRO A 121 54.79 10.70 33.28
CA PRO A 121 54.20 11.90 33.87
C PRO A 121 53.53 12.84 32.82
N ARG A 122 52.64 13.70 33.34
CA ARG A 122 51.92 14.80 32.67
C ARG A 122 52.77 15.70 31.76
N ILE A 123 52.24 15.99 30.57
CA ILE A 123 52.41 17.30 29.89
C ILE A 123 51.08 17.67 29.18
N SER A 124 50.48 18.78 29.60
CA SER A 124 49.47 19.59 28.87
C SER A 124 50.22 20.75 28.18
N PRO A 125 49.71 21.46 27.14
CA PRO A 125 48.38 22.11 27.16
C PRO A 125 47.62 22.29 25.81
N GLU A 126 46.31 22.49 25.95
CA GLU A 126 45.39 23.46 25.30
C GLU A 126 44.99 23.44 23.80
N ALA A 127 43.66 23.29 23.62
CA ALA A 127 42.69 24.21 22.97
C ALA A 127 42.29 24.11 21.48
N GLY A 128 40.95 24.06 21.27
CA GLY A 128 40.18 24.49 20.09
C GLY A 128 39.86 23.39 19.06
N GLY A 129 38.66 22.79 19.00
CA GLY A 129 37.39 23.38 18.53
C GLY A 129 37.30 23.19 17.00
N GLY A 130 36.59 22.23 16.41
CA GLY A 130 35.17 21.89 16.58
C GLY A 130 34.34 22.66 15.55
N THR A 131 33.86 22.02 14.47
CA THR A 131 32.53 22.22 13.83
C THR A 131 32.32 21.16 12.73
N VAL A 132 31.60 20.09 13.05
CA VAL A 132 30.89 19.24 12.07
C VAL A 132 29.43 19.65 12.15
N THR A 133 28.84 19.97 11.00
CA THR A 133 27.48 20.47 10.80
C THR A 133 26.43 19.61 11.49
N SER A 134 25.67 20.26 12.38
CA SER A 134 24.51 19.77 13.10
C SER A 134 23.37 19.35 12.17
N THR A 135 22.92 18.10 12.28
CA THR A 135 21.49 17.77 12.09
C THR A 135 20.84 17.92 13.44
N GLU A 136 20.03 18.95 13.61
CA GLU A 136 19.27 19.21 14.82
C GLU A 136 18.48 17.97 15.23
N ASP A 137 18.68 17.53 16.48
CA ASP A 137 17.82 16.59 17.18
C ASP A 137 16.41 17.20 17.28
N ALA A 138 15.59 16.97 16.26
CA ALA A 138 14.19 17.37 16.25
C ALA A 138 13.45 16.62 17.35
N LYS A 139 13.19 17.31 18.46
CA LYS A 139 12.45 16.78 19.59
C LYS A 139 11.01 16.43 19.13
N PRO A 140 10.48 15.24 19.45
CA PRO A 140 9.11 14.89 19.08
C PRO A 140 8.12 15.85 19.76
N HIS A 141 7.33 16.56 18.94
CA HIS A 141 6.42 17.59 19.38
C HIS A 141 4.99 17.09 19.64
N PHE A 142 4.60 15.93 19.09
CA PHE A 142 3.23 15.43 19.16
C PHE A 142 3.19 14.10 19.90
N LYS A 143 2.46 14.02 21.01
CA LYS A 143 2.27 12.78 21.78
C LYS A 143 0.84 12.28 21.61
N CYS A 144 0.67 10.97 21.46
CA CYS A 144 -0.65 10.37 21.53
C CYS A 144 -1.17 10.43 22.98
N THR A 145 -2.46 10.69 23.15
CA THR A 145 -3.10 10.68 24.48
C THR A 145 -3.60 9.29 24.87
N SER A 146 -3.69 8.37 23.90
CA SER A 146 -4.22 7.02 24.08
C SER A 146 -3.12 5.95 24.17
N CYS A 147 -1.86 6.31 23.90
CA CYS A 147 -0.68 5.45 24.07
C CYS A 147 0.60 6.27 24.23
N ASP A 148 1.71 5.62 24.60
CA ASP A 148 3.01 6.28 24.84
C ASP A 148 3.82 6.62 23.57
N GLU A 149 3.18 6.63 22.39
CA GLU A 149 3.86 6.97 21.13
C GLU A 149 4.01 8.50 20.94
N SER A 150 5.12 8.89 20.33
CA SER A 150 5.42 10.29 20.01
C SER A 150 5.89 10.46 18.57
N PHE A 151 5.53 11.59 17.97
CA PHE A 151 5.67 11.86 16.55
C PHE A 151 6.34 13.22 16.32
N LEU A 152 7.13 13.28 15.25
CA LEU A 152 7.84 14.49 14.82
C LEU A 152 6.93 15.46 14.05
N THR A 153 5.83 14.97 13.46
CA THR A 153 4.92 15.77 12.65
C THR A 153 3.47 15.54 13.03
N GLU A 154 2.65 16.58 12.90
CA GLU A 154 1.20 16.53 13.16
C GLU A 154 0.49 15.52 12.25
N LYS A 155 0.90 15.40 10.98
CA LYS A 155 0.32 14.43 10.03
C LYS A 155 0.50 12.99 10.49
N ALA A 156 1.69 12.64 11.00
CA ALA A 156 1.96 11.30 11.52
C ALA A 156 1.12 11.00 12.77
N TRP A 157 0.99 11.99 13.67
CA TRP A 157 0.11 11.89 14.84
C TRP A 157 -1.37 11.71 14.46
N TRP A 158 -1.87 12.49 13.50
CA TRP A 158 -3.25 12.41 13.03
C TRP A 158 -3.55 11.05 12.39
N PHE A 159 -2.63 10.55 11.57
CA PHE A 159 -2.74 9.22 10.96
C PHE A 159 -2.77 8.13 12.04
N HIS A 160 -1.85 8.17 13.01
CA HIS A 160 -1.84 7.23 14.12
C HIS A 160 -3.18 7.25 14.89
N ARG A 161 -3.68 8.44 15.24
CA ARG A 161 -4.95 8.58 15.97
C ARG A 161 -6.12 7.95 15.21
N ASN A 162 -6.22 8.20 13.91
CA ASN A 162 -7.36 7.76 13.10
C ASN A 162 -7.32 6.29 12.67
N PHE A 163 -6.17 5.63 12.77
CA PHE A 163 -6.03 4.24 12.32
C PHE A 163 -5.78 3.27 13.47
N SER A 164 -5.02 3.67 14.48
CA SER A 164 -4.68 2.80 15.63
C SER A 164 -5.72 2.87 16.75
N HIS A 165 -6.46 3.98 16.87
CA HIS A 165 -7.42 4.21 17.97
C HIS A 165 -8.86 4.44 17.47
N LYS A 166 -9.25 3.84 16.34
CA LYS A 166 -10.62 3.96 15.80
C LYS A 166 -11.65 3.55 16.85
N GLY A 167 -12.41 4.52 17.37
CA GLY A 167 -13.51 4.29 18.30
C GLY A 167 -13.43 5.01 19.66
N LEU A 168 -12.40 5.82 19.89
CA LEU A 168 -12.29 6.76 21.02
C LEU A 168 -12.71 8.19 20.65
#